data_AF-A0A9X5IQW3-F1
#
_entry.id   AF-A0A9X5IQW3-F1
#
_cell.length_a   1.000
_cell.length_b   1.000
_cell.length_c   1.000
_cell.angle_alpha   90.00
_cell.angle_beta   90.00
_cell.angle_gamma   90.00
#
_symmetry.space_group_name_H-M   'P 1'
#
loop_
_entity.id
_entity.type
_entity.pdbx_description
1 polymer ?
#
loop_
_entity_poly.entity_id
_entity_poly.type
_entity_poly.pdbx_seq_one_letter_code
_entity_poly.pdbx_strand_id
1 'polypeptide(L)'
;MTTDPTPSGTAPSLPAPGPDAALVDLGGRSPWSILPPLCLGFFVIMVDTTIVNIAVPTLVATFQTSLAAVGWVNSAYLLTFAVLLLVTGRLGDRYGAKTMFVSGLVVFVLSSIACGLAGSVETLVVARAVQGVGSALMTPQTMAMITRVFPPARRGAALGLWGATAGVATIAGPVLGGIFVETIGWEWIFFVNVPIGAVALWLAVTRLPRLETHTRSLDLPGVVLSVVGLFLVIFGLQEGETFEWGQVVGPITVWRMIGAGVLVTGAFLLWQKRRGDDALLPLTLFTHRNFTLANVAGAVSSFAMIGIFFPLTLILQQVLGLSPLMAAMVNLPGSLVSGVVAPFAGRLSDRIPGKWVVAAGFAFLAGSVLWLTLVVSPDASMWAFFPPMTVFGIGTGLLFSPLANLATSGLDRSTAGAGAGAFNMNRQVGGVLGSAAIVAMLTSRLGVEVPAAAADAAARLPEEVRAPFVEAFASSNGSAFSGGGAGQLALPDSVPSELVAQVREAALAAVHSGFSTAVSQTLLLTAGVLATGLVASLLMSRSPR
;
A
#
# COMPACT_ATOMS: atom_id res chain seq x y z
N MET A 1 37.22 73.43 10.21
CA MET A 1 36.74 72.46 9.20
C MET A 1 36.72 71.09 9.85
N THR A 2 35.59 70.73 10.43
CA THR A 2 35.32 69.43 11.04
C THR A 2 34.48 68.63 10.05
N THR A 3 35.03 67.55 9.53
CA THR A 3 34.35 66.65 8.57
C THR A 3 33.44 65.69 9.33
N ASP A 4 32.14 65.81 9.12
CA ASP A 4 31.12 64.86 9.58
C ASP A 4 31.24 63.53 8.82
N PRO A 5 31.13 62.36 9.49
CA PRO A 5 31.02 61.08 8.81
C PRO A 5 29.59 60.85 8.32
N THR A 6 29.45 60.53 7.04
CA THR A 6 28.19 60.09 6.41
C THR A 6 27.62 58.85 7.11
N PRO A 7 26.31 58.79 7.42
CA PRO A 7 25.70 57.59 7.98
C PRO A 7 25.64 56.49 6.91
N SER A 8 26.23 55.34 7.24
CA SER A 8 26.10 54.09 6.48
C SER A 8 24.63 53.70 6.41
N GLY A 9 24.04 53.79 5.21
CA GLY A 9 22.69 53.28 4.95
C GLY A 9 22.62 51.79 5.24
N THR A 10 21.94 51.44 6.32
CA THR A 10 21.49 50.08 6.59
C THR A 10 20.54 49.69 5.45
N ALA A 11 20.93 48.67 4.66
CA ALA A 11 20.04 48.08 3.68
C ALA A 11 18.72 47.70 4.37
N PRO A 12 17.55 47.98 3.77
CA PRO A 12 16.27 47.63 4.37
C PRO A 12 16.27 46.12 4.64
N SER A 13 16.14 45.73 5.91
CA SER A 13 15.93 44.36 6.31
C SER A 13 14.65 43.88 5.61
N LEU A 14 14.78 42.88 4.74
CA LEU A 14 13.62 42.25 4.12
C LEU A 14 12.66 41.83 5.24
N PRO A 15 11.35 42.17 5.15
CA PRO A 15 10.39 41.77 6.17
C PRO A 15 10.49 40.26 6.36
N ALA A 16 10.60 39.83 7.62
CA ALA A 16 10.65 38.41 7.96
C ALA A 16 9.49 37.69 7.24
N PRO A 17 9.75 36.57 6.54
CA PRO A 17 8.71 35.86 5.82
C PRO A 17 7.52 35.63 6.75
N GLY A 18 6.31 35.98 6.32
CA GLY A 18 5.12 35.70 7.10
C GLY A 18 5.04 34.21 7.45
N PRO A 19 4.30 33.83 8.52
CA PRO A 19 4.24 32.44 9.01
C PRO A 19 3.77 31.41 7.96
N ASP A 20 3.22 31.87 6.84
CA ASP A 20 2.72 31.08 5.71
C ASP A 20 3.63 31.06 4.48
N ALA A 21 4.79 31.73 4.53
CA ALA A 21 5.71 31.81 3.41
C ALA A 21 6.41 30.46 3.14
N ALA A 22 6.67 30.19 1.86
CA ALA A 22 7.47 29.04 1.44
C ALA A 22 8.87 29.11 2.05
N LEU A 23 9.46 27.95 2.37
CA LEU A 23 10.85 27.85 2.82
C LEU A 23 11.87 28.07 1.69
N VAL A 24 11.40 28.20 0.45
CA VAL A 24 12.19 28.30 -0.78
C VAL A 24 11.55 29.38 -1.67
N ASP A 25 12.35 30.07 -2.46
CA ASP A 25 11.83 31.06 -3.41
C ASP A 25 10.99 30.36 -4.51
N LEU A 26 9.71 30.76 -4.58
CA LEU A 26 8.74 30.30 -5.58
C LEU A 26 8.38 31.39 -6.59
N GLY A 27 9.06 32.54 -6.59
CA GLY A 27 8.75 33.68 -7.46
C GLY A 27 7.38 34.30 -7.12
N GLY A 28 7.11 34.52 -5.83
CA GLY A 28 5.84 35.08 -5.34
C GLY A 28 4.65 34.11 -5.33
N ARG A 29 4.84 32.86 -5.76
CA ARG A 29 3.79 31.83 -5.75
C ARG A 29 3.63 31.18 -4.38
N SER A 30 2.41 30.77 -4.09
CA SER A 30 2.08 30.05 -2.87
C SER A 30 2.70 28.64 -2.83
N PRO A 31 3.16 28.13 -1.65
CA PRO A 31 3.57 26.72 -1.47
C PRO A 31 2.56 25.71 -2.02
N TRP A 32 1.26 26.04 -1.91
CA TRP A 32 0.15 25.21 -2.39
C TRP A 32 0.18 24.94 -3.89
N SER A 33 0.89 25.76 -4.67
CA SER A 33 1.03 25.58 -6.12
C SER A 33 1.77 24.30 -6.52
N ILE A 34 2.56 23.70 -5.61
CA ILE A 34 3.29 22.46 -5.89
C ILE A 34 2.43 21.20 -5.66
N LEU A 35 1.32 21.30 -4.93
CA LEU A 35 0.53 20.11 -4.58
C LEU A 35 -0.18 19.46 -5.77
N PRO A 36 -0.83 20.21 -6.70
CA PRO A 36 -1.52 19.59 -7.83
C PRO A 36 -0.68 18.58 -8.64
N PRO A 37 0.56 18.90 -9.10
CA PRO A 37 1.36 17.91 -9.81
C PRO A 37 1.77 16.73 -8.93
N LEU A 38 2.09 16.95 -7.65
CA LEU A 38 2.50 15.86 -6.75
C LEU A 38 1.33 14.92 -6.42
N CYS A 39 0.13 15.47 -6.20
CA CYS A 39 -1.08 14.69 -5.98
C CYS A 39 -1.50 13.95 -7.24
N LEU A 40 -1.51 14.59 -8.42
CA LEU A 40 -1.85 13.87 -9.67
C LEU A 40 -0.85 12.75 -9.98
N GLY A 41 0.45 12.98 -9.78
CA GLY A 41 1.45 11.93 -9.93
C GLY A 41 1.26 10.77 -8.96
N PHE A 42 0.92 11.06 -7.70
CA PHE A 42 0.63 10.01 -6.72
C PHE A 42 -0.70 9.30 -7.00
N PHE A 43 -1.70 10.03 -7.50
CA PHE A 43 -3.01 9.50 -7.89
C PHE A 43 -2.87 8.44 -8.98
N VAL A 44 -2.13 8.72 -10.06
CA VAL A 44 -1.95 7.74 -11.15
C VAL A 44 -1.24 6.48 -10.66
N ILE A 45 -0.25 6.60 -9.77
CA ILE A 45 0.44 5.44 -9.17
C ILE A 45 -0.53 4.58 -8.37
N MET A 46 -1.41 5.19 -7.58
CA MET A 46 -2.38 4.47 -6.73
C MET A 46 -3.54 3.87 -7.52
N VAL A 47 -4.06 4.56 -8.54
CA VAL A 47 -5.07 4.01 -9.45
C VAL A 47 -4.50 2.79 -10.17
N ASP A 48 -3.28 2.92 -10.69
CA ASP A 48 -2.61 1.87 -11.46
C ASP A 48 -2.30 0.60 -10.63
N THR A 49 -2.07 0.73 -9.32
CA THR A 49 -1.93 -0.44 -8.42
C THR A 49 -3.22 -1.25 -8.24
N THR A 50 -4.38 -0.65 -8.49
CA THR A 50 -5.68 -1.26 -8.15
C THR A 50 -6.48 -1.62 -9.39
N ILE A 51 -6.43 -0.81 -10.44
CA ILE A 51 -7.25 -0.94 -11.66
C ILE A 51 -6.98 -2.25 -12.43
N VAL A 52 -5.73 -2.72 -12.45
CA VAL A 52 -5.31 -3.92 -13.21
C VAL A 52 -5.97 -5.18 -12.68
N ASN A 53 -6.25 -5.26 -11.37
CA ASN A 53 -6.85 -6.46 -10.76
C ASN A 53 -8.24 -6.76 -11.33
N ILE A 54 -8.97 -5.73 -11.79
CA ILE A 54 -10.30 -5.90 -12.41
C ILE A 54 -10.20 -6.54 -13.79
N ALA A 55 -9.10 -6.30 -14.51
CA ALA A 55 -8.90 -6.80 -15.86
C ALA A 55 -8.29 -8.21 -15.92
N VAL A 56 -7.89 -8.81 -14.78
CA VAL A 56 -7.17 -10.10 -14.74
C VAL A 56 -7.90 -11.20 -15.53
N PRO A 57 -9.22 -11.44 -15.35
CA PRO A 57 -9.92 -12.48 -16.12
C PRO A 57 -9.89 -12.19 -17.63
N THR A 58 -10.06 -10.92 -18.01
CA THR A 58 -10.02 -10.48 -19.41
C THR A 58 -8.63 -10.68 -20.01
N LEU A 59 -7.56 -10.36 -19.28
CA LEU A 59 -6.17 -10.55 -19.74
C LEU A 59 -5.84 -12.03 -19.95
N VAL A 60 -6.31 -12.91 -19.06
CA VAL A 60 -6.16 -14.36 -19.19
C VAL A 60 -6.81 -14.85 -20.48
N ALA A 61 -8.03 -14.40 -20.77
CA ALA A 61 -8.77 -14.77 -21.97
C ALA A 61 -8.13 -14.19 -23.25
N THR A 62 -7.79 -12.90 -23.25
CA THR A 62 -7.20 -12.20 -24.41
C THR A 62 -5.87 -12.81 -24.85
N PHE A 63 -5.00 -13.09 -23.89
CA PHE A 63 -3.67 -13.63 -24.20
C PHE A 63 -3.59 -15.16 -24.16
N GLN A 64 -4.71 -15.84 -23.88
CA GLN A 64 -4.82 -17.30 -23.81
C GLN A 64 -3.71 -17.92 -22.95
N THR A 65 -3.45 -17.31 -21.79
CA THR A 65 -2.34 -17.69 -20.90
C THR A 65 -2.84 -18.16 -19.54
N SER A 66 -1.92 -18.48 -18.63
CA SER A 66 -2.25 -18.85 -17.26
C SER A 66 -2.51 -17.63 -16.37
N LEU A 67 -3.30 -17.83 -15.32
CA LEU A 67 -3.49 -16.82 -14.25
C LEU A 67 -2.15 -16.43 -13.62
N ALA A 68 -1.22 -17.38 -13.47
CA ALA A 68 0.12 -17.12 -12.96
C ALA A 68 0.88 -16.14 -13.85
N ALA A 69 0.84 -16.32 -15.17
CA ALA A 69 1.49 -15.41 -16.11
C ALA A 69 0.87 -14.00 -16.08
N VAL A 70 -0.45 -13.88 -15.94
CA VAL A 70 -1.10 -12.57 -15.76
C VAL A 70 -0.81 -11.98 -14.37
N GLY A 71 -0.68 -12.79 -13.33
CA GLY A 71 -0.29 -12.34 -11.99
C GLY A 71 1.04 -11.57 -11.99
N TRP A 72 1.98 -11.99 -12.84
CA TRP A 72 3.26 -11.31 -13.05
C TRP A 72 3.12 -9.86 -13.55
N VAL A 73 2.02 -9.49 -14.21
CA VAL A 73 1.73 -8.10 -14.63
C VAL A 73 1.67 -7.18 -13.41
N ASN A 74 1.09 -7.66 -12.31
CA ASN A 74 1.04 -6.91 -11.05
C ASN A 74 2.33 -7.10 -10.25
N SER A 75 2.85 -8.32 -10.16
CA SER A 75 4.05 -8.61 -9.37
C SER A 75 5.29 -7.88 -9.85
N ALA A 76 5.55 -7.84 -11.16
CA ALA A 76 6.71 -7.14 -11.71
C ALA A 76 6.69 -5.63 -11.41
N TYR A 77 5.52 -5.00 -11.50
CA TYR A 77 5.33 -3.60 -11.14
C TYR A 77 5.58 -3.35 -9.65
N LEU A 78 4.94 -4.12 -8.76
CA LEU A 78 5.07 -3.93 -7.32
C LEU A 78 6.49 -4.21 -6.82
N LEU A 79 7.15 -5.21 -7.39
CA LEU A 79 8.50 -5.61 -7.04
C LEU A 79 9.52 -4.54 -7.44
N THR A 80 9.49 -4.07 -8.68
CA THR A 80 10.37 -2.96 -9.14
C THR A 80 10.06 -1.67 -8.39
N PHE A 81 8.79 -1.39 -8.14
CA PHE A 81 8.37 -0.23 -7.34
C PHE A 81 8.96 -0.29 -5.93
N ALA A 82 8.74 -1.37 -5.19
CA ALA A 82 9.15 -1.49 -3.79
C ALA A 82 10.68 -1.51 -3.61
N VAL A 83 11.39 -2.28 -4.44
CA VAL A 83 12.84 -2.52 -4.30
C VAL A 83 13.66 -1.26 -4.62
N LEU A 84 13.15 -0.39 -5.51
CA LEU A 84 13.87 0.81 -5.95
C LEU A 84 13.58 2.06 -5.11
N LEU A 85 12.55 2.08 -4.26
CA LEU A 85 12.16 3.26 -3.46
C LEU A 85 13.30 3.88 -2.65
N LEU A 86 14.14 3.05 -2.04
CA LEU A 86 15.28 3.51 -1.25
C LEU A 86 16.34 4.17 -2.15
N VAL A 87 16.63 3.54 -3.28
CA VAL A 87 17.60 4.01 -4.28
C VAL A 87 17.16 5.34 -4.87
N THR A 88 15.91 5.41 -5.32
CA THR A 88 15.35 6.60 -5.97
C THR A 88 15.19 7.77 -4.99
N GLY A 89 14.91 7.51 -3.71
CA GLY A 89 14.96 8.53 -2.66
C GLY A 89 16.32 9.22 -2.60
N ARG A 90 17.41 8.44 -2.63
CA ARG A 90 18.78 8.97 -2.62
C ARG A 90 19.16 9.68 -3.92
N LEU A 91 18.70 9.17 -5.07
CA LEU A 91 18.86 9.86 -6.36
C LEU A 91 18.19 11.25 -6.34
N GLY A 92 17.07 11.40 -5.63
CA GLY A 92 16.41 12.68 -5.40
C GLY A 92 17.28 13.73 -4.70
N ASP A 93 18.07 13.30 -3.70
CA ASP A 93 19.00 14.19 -3.00
C ASP A 93 20.14 14.67 -3.90
N ARG A 94 20.61 13.79 -4.81
CA ARG A 94 21.74 14.05 -5.70
C ARG A 94 21.38 14.82 -6.97
N TYR A 95 20.33 14.41 -7.68
CA TYR A 95 19.93 14.96 -8.98
C TYR A 95 18.77 15.96 -8.88
N GLY A 96 18.19 16.10 -7.68
CA GLY A 96 17.10 17.01 -7.37
C GLY A 96 15.73 16.37 -7.50
N ALA A 97 14.88 16.62 -6.50
CA ALA A 97 13.55 16.01 -6.40
C ALA A 97 12.64 16.32 -7.60
N LYS A 98 12.73 17.53 -8.19
CA LYS A 98 11.99 17.89 -9.41
C LYS A 98 12.40 17.01 -10.60
N THR A 99 13.70 16.87 -10.83
CA THR A 99 14.26 16.09 -11.94
C THR A 99 13.85 14.63 -11.84
N MET A 100 13.96 14.06 -10.64
CA MET A 100 13.57 12.67 -10.38
C MET A 100 12.06 12.45 -10.53
N PHE A 101 11.23 13.37 -10.01
CA PHE A 101 9.78 13.29 -10.18
C PHE A 101 9.35 13.38 -11.65
N VAL A 102 9.89 14.36 -12.40
CA VAL A 102 9.56 14.57 -13.81
C VAL A 102 10.03 13.39 -14.68
N SER A 103 11.25 12.90 -14.48
CA SER A 103 11.76 11.73 -15.21
C SER A 103 10.95 10.47 -14.89
N GLY A 104 10.62 10.25 -13.62
CA GLY A 104 9.75 9.14 -13.21
C GLY A 104 8.37 9.21 -13.85
N LEU A 105 7.78 10.41 -13.91
CA LEU A 105 6.47 10.62 -14.54
C LEU A 105 6.51 10.37 -16.05
N VAL A 106 7.57 10.80 -16.74
CA VAL A 106 7.75 10.50 -18.17
C VAL A 106 7.89 8.99 -18.38
N VAL A 107 8.73 8.31 -17.59
CA VAL A 107 8.87 6.84 -17.65
C VAL A 107 7.54 6.16 -17.40
N PHE A 108 6.79 6.59 -16.39
CA PHE A 108 5.47 6.04 -16.06
C PHE A 108 4.47 6.20 -17.20
N VAL A 109 4.36 7.39 -17.80
CA VAL A 109 3.42 7.63 -18.91
C VAL A 109 3.79 6.82 -20.15
N LEU A 110 5.07 6.81 -20.53
CA LEU A 110 5.52 6.06 -21.71
C LEU A 110 5.35 4.56 -21.54
N SER A 111 5.67 4.02 -20.36
CA SER A 111 5.42 2.61 -20.06
C SER A 111 3.94 2.27 -19.96
N SER A 112 3.08 3.19 -19.50
CA SER A 112 1.63 3.01 -19.52
C SER A 112 1.09 2.93 -20.95
N ILE A 113 1.62 3.73 -21.88
CA ILE A 113 1.31 3.60 -23.31
C ILE A 113 1.76 2.22 -23.82
N ALA A 114 2.97 1.79 -23.48
CA ALA A 114 3.49 0.48 -23.87
C ALA A 114 2.65 -0.68 -23.30
N CYS A 115 2.09 -0.55 -22.09
CA CYS A 115 1.19 -1.54 -21.51
C CYS A 115 -0.12 -1.64 -22.30
N GLY A 116 -0.74 -0.51 -22.65
CA GLY A 116 -1.97 -0.50 -23.45
C GLY A 116 -1.77 -0.97 -24.90
N LEU A 117 -0.53 -0.96 -25.41
CA LEU A 117 -0.17 -1.45 -26.74
C LEU A 117 0.43 -2.87 -26.71
N ALA A 118 0.44 -3.54 -25.57
CA ALA A 118 1.09 -4.84 -25.43
C ALA A 118 0.35 -5.93 -26.20
N GLY A 119 1.04 -6.55 -27.16
CA GLY A 119 0.52 -7.70 -27.93
C GLY A 119 0.75 -9.07 -27.30
N SER A 120 1.41 -9.13 -26.14
CA SER A 120 1.69 -10.36 -25.39
C SER A 120 1.85 -10.07 -23.90
N VAL A 121 1.67 -11.10 -23.07
CA VAL A 121 1.78 -10.99 -21.59
C VAL A 121 3.20 -10.68 -21.18
N GLU A 122 4.20 -11.24 -21.85
CA GLU A 122 5.60 -10.99 -21.58
C GLU A 122 5.97 -9.53 -21.82
N THR A 123 5.49 -8.96 -22.93
CA THR A 123 5.68 -7.54 -23.24
C THR A 123 4.99 -6.67 -22.20
N LEU A 124 3.78 -7.05 -21.79
CA LEU A 124 3.03 -6.35 -20.74
C LEU A 124 3.77 -6.40 -19.40
N VAL A 125 4.30 -7.56 -18.99
CA VAL A 125 5.09 -7.73 -17.76
C VAL A 125 6.34 -6.86 -17.76
N VAL A 126 7.07 -6.80 -18.89
CA VAL A 126 8.25 -5.94 -19.02
C VAL A 126 7.86 -4.46 -18.95
N ALA A 127 6.82 -4.05 -19.66
CA ALA A 127 6.33 -2.67 -19.62
C ALA A 127 5.90 -2.27 -18.20
N ARG A 128 5.24 -3.17 -17.46
CA ARG A 128 4.87 -3.00 -16.05
C ARG A 128 6.07 -2.88 -15.12
N ALA A 129 7.12 -3.68 -15.34
CA ALA A 129 8.36 -3.57 -14.60
C ALA A 129 8.98 -2.17 -14.78
N VAL A 130 9.02 -1.66 -16.02
CA VAL A 130 9.49 -0.30 -16.32
C VAL A 130 8.57 0.75 -15.70
N GLN A 131 7.26 0.52 -15.69
CA GLN A 131 6.29 1.41 -15.04
C GLN A 131 6.52 1.52 -13.53
N GLY A 132 6.85 0.40 -12.88
CA GLY A 132 7.21 0.37 -11.45
C GLY A 132 8.48 1.17 -11.14
N VAL A 133 9.47 1.20 -12.06
CA VAL A 133 10.62 2.11 -11.98
C VAL A 133 10.14 3.57 -11.99
N GLY A 134 9.21 3.94 -12.88
CA GLY A 134 8.60 5.26 -12.92
C GLY A 134 7.94 5.66 -11.58
N SER A 135 7.14 4.75 -11.01
CA SER A 135 6.51 4.93 -9.70
C SER A 135 7.52 5.10 -8.56
N ALA A 136 8.61 4.33 -8.59
CA ALA A 136 9.69 4.42 -7.60
C ALA A 136 10.42 5.77 -7.71
N LEU A 137 10.65 6.28 -8.91
CA LEU A 137 11.31 7.56 -9.15
C LEU A 137 10.48 8.75 -8.63
N MET A 138 9.15 8.66 -8.68
CA MET A 138 8.22 9.73 -8.26
C MET A 138 7.94 9.74 -6.76
N THR A 139 7.61 8.59 -6.17
CA THR A 139 7.00 8.48 -4.83
C THR A 139 7.80 9.15 -3.69
N PRO A 140 9.11 8.93 -3.51
CA PRO A 140 9.85 9.58 -2.43
C PRO A 140 9.98 11.10 -2.64
N GLN A 141 9.91 11.56 -3.89
CA GLN A 141 10.07 12.97 -4.25
C GLN A 141 8.86 13.80 -3.89
N THR A 142 7.65 13.23 -3.88
CA THR A 142 6.44 13.94 -3.45
C THR A 142 6.56 14.36 -1.99
N MET A 143 6.94 13.43 -1.12
CA MET A 143 7.12 13.66 0.30
C MET A 143 8.29 14.61 0.56
N ALA A 144 9.43 14.42 -0.12
CA ALA A 144 10.61 15.29 0.02
C ALA A 144 10.33 16.74 -0.44
N MET A 145 9.56 16.93 -1.52
CA MET A 145 9.15 18.26 -1.97
C MET A 145 8.24 18.96 -0.96
N ILE A 146 7.24 18.25 -0.42
CA ILE A 146 6.32 18.82 0.56
C ILE A 146 7.09 19.26 1.81
N THR A 147 8.00 18.43 2.32
CA THR A 147 8.76 18.75 3.55
C THR A 147 9.76 19.87 3.35
N ARG A 148 10.36 20.01 2.16
CA ARG A 148 11.34 21.07 1.86
C ARG A 148 10.70 22.41 1.51
N VAL A 149 9.51 22.44 0.91
CA VAL A 149 8.86 23.69 0.49
C VAL A 149 7.93 24.26 1.55
N PHE A 150 7.16 23.42 2.25
CA PHE A 150 6.20 23.89 3.24
C PHE A 150 6.85 24.18 4.60
N PRO A 151 6.46 25.28 5.27
CA PRO A 151 6.85 25.55 6.64
C PRO A 151 6.27 24.46 7.59
N PRO A 152 6.95 24.14 8.71
CA PRO A 152 6.53 23.07 9.62
C PRO A 152 5.04 23.10 9.99
N ALA A 153 4.50 24.29 10.27
CA ALA A 153 3.09 24.52 10.65
C ALA A 153 2.04 24.29 9.54
N ARG A 154 2.46 24.02 8.30
CA ARG A 154 1.55 23.71 7.17
C ARG A 154 1.84 22.36 6.52
N ARG A 155 2.94 21.69 6.91
CA ARG A 155 3.34 20.38 6.36
C ARG A 155 2.28 19.31 6.61
N GLY A 156 1.68 19.28 7.81
CA GLY A 156 0.62 18.34 8.15
C GLY A 156 -0.57 18.46 7.20
N ALA A 157 -1.04 19.67 6.93
CA ALA A 157 -2.15 19.88 5.99
C ALA A 157 -1.81 19.45 4.55
N ALA A 158 -0.60 19.76 4.07
CA ALA A 158 -0.13 19.36 2.74
C ALA A 158 0.01 17.83 2.60
N LEU A 159 0.60 17.16 3.59
CA LEU A 159 0.68 15.70 3.66
C LEU A 159 -0.70 15.06 3.83
N GLY A 160 -1.66 15.77 4.44
CA GLY A 160 -3.06 15.36 4.56
C GLY A 160 -3.74 15.27 3.21
N LEU A 161 -3.58 16.30 2.38
CA LEU A 161 -4.11 16.29 1.01
C LEU A 161 -3.43 15.22 0.14
N TRP A 162 -2.12 15.03 0.31
CA TRP A 162 -1.39 13.94 -0.34
C TRP A 162 -1.93 12.56 0.07
N GLY A 163 -2.18 12.34 1.37
CA GLY A 163 -2.76 11.09 1.88
C GLY A 163 -4.22 10.88 1.43
N ALA A 164 -5.04 11.94 1.41
CA ALA A 164 -6.41 11.89 0.90
C ALA A 164 -6.47 11.46 -0.58
N THR A 165 -5.45 11.82 -1.36
CA THR A 165 -5.34 11.41 -2.77
C THR A 165 -5.26 9.89 -2.92
N ALA A 166 -4.59 9.18 -2.00
CA ALA A 166 -4.57 7.72 -1.99
C ALA A 166 -5.98 7.15 -1.79
N GLY A 167 -6.76 7.67 -0.83
CA GLY A 167 -8.11 7.19 -0.56
C GLY A 167 -9.06 7.36 -1.74
N VAL A 168 -8.97 8.48 -2.47
CA VAL A 168 -9.74 8.71 -3.70
C VAL A 168 -9.30 7.76 -4.82
N ALA A 169 -7.98 7.57 -4.98
CA ALA A 169 -7.43 6.68 -5.99
C ALA A 169 -7.84 5.21 -5.80
N THR A 170 -7.94 4.73 -4.54
CA THR A 170 -8.36 3.37 -4.21
C THR A 170 -9.77 3.05 -4.72
N ILE A 171 -10.66 4.04 -4.81
CA ILE A 171 -12.01 3.85 -5.38
C ILE A 171 -11.99 4.04 -6.89
N ALA A 172 -11.26 5.05 -7.36
CA ALA A 172 -11.19 5.37 -8.77
C ALA A 172 -10.69 4.18 -9.60
N GLY A 173 -9.73 3.40 -9.09
CA GLY A 173 -9.21 2.21 -9.75
C GLY A 173 -10.29 1.19 -10.12
N PRO A 174 -10.94 0.52 -9.16
CA PRO A 174 -11.98 -0.47 -9.47
C PRO A 174 -13.14 0.07 -10.30
N VAL A 175 -13.59 1.29 -10.03
CA VAL A 175 -14.72 1.90 -10.74
C VAL A 175 -14.37 2.18 -12.20
N LEU A 176 -13.24 2.84 -12.46
CA LEU A 176 -12.79 3.12 -13.83
C LEU A 176 -12.41 1.82 -14.56
N GLY A 177 -11.76 0.89 -13.88
CA GLY A 177 -11.38 -0.41 -14.41
C GLY A 177 -12.58 -1.21 -14.90
N GLY A 178 -13.63 -1.31 -14.08
CA GLY A 178 -14.87 -1.99 -14.47
C GLY A 178 -15.51 -1.36 -15.71
N ILE A 179 -15.66 -0.03 -15.71
CA ILE A 179 -16.22 0.71 -16.86
C ILE A 179 -15.41 0.45 -18.13
N PHE A 180 -14.07 0.54 -18.07
CA PHE A 180 -13.25 0.40 -19.27
C PHE A 180 -13.26 -1.03 -19.82
N VAL A 181 -13.09 -2.02 -18.96
CA VAL A 181 -13.10 -3.44 -19.35
C VAL A 181 -14.44 -3.84 -19.96
N GLU A 182 -15.55 -3.31 -19.46
CA GLU A 182 -16.90 -3.60 -19.98
C GLU A 182 -17.26 -2.84 -21.27
N THR A 183 -16.64 -1.70 -21.57
CA THR A 183 -17.10 -0.80 -22.66
C THR A 183 -16.11 -0.67 -23.82
N ILE A 184 -14.89 -0.19 -23.55
CA ILE A 184 -13.94 0.29 -24.57
C ILE A 184 -12.67 -0.56 -24.68
N GLY A 185 -12.49 -1.52 -23.77
CA GLY A 185 -11.36 -2.47 -23.78
C GLY A 185 -10.47 -2.36 -22.54
N TRP A 186 -9.75 -3.44 -22.27
CA TRP A 186 -8.84 -3.54 -21.12
C TRP A 186 -7.63 -2.59 -21.26
N GLU A 187 -7.24 -2.24 -22.48
CA GLU A 187 -6.10 -1.37 -22.78
C GLU A 187 -6.25 0.01 -22.13
N TRP A 188 -7.50 0.48 -22.00
CA TRP A 188 -7.82 1.77 -21.41
C TRP A 188 -7.55 1.87 -19.92
N ILE A 189 -7.40 0.75 -19.21
CA ILE A 189 -6.91 0.75 -17.82
C ILE A 189 -5.49 1.33 -17.73
N PHE A 190 -4.71 1.26 -18.81
CA PHE A 190 -3.40 1.86 -18.92
C PHE A 190 -3.45 3.23 -19.62
N PHE A 191 -4.27 3.39 -20.67
CA PHE A 191 -4.34 4.69 -21.36
C PHE A 191 -4.92 5.82 -20.52
N VAL A 192 -5.75 5.52 -19.51
CA VAL A 192 -6.28 6.54 -18.57
C VAL A 192 -5.19 7.33 -17.85
N ASN A 193 -4.01 6.72 -17.64
CA ASN A 193 -2.87 7.37 -17.01
C ASN A 193 -2.23 8.45 -17.90
N VAL A 194 -2.36 8.34 -19.22
CA VAL A 194 -1.69 9.21 -20.19
C VAL A 194 -2.19 10.65 -20.13
N PRO A 195 -3.51 10.96 -20.23
CA PRO A 195 -3.99 12.33 -20.12
C PRO A 195 -3.72 12.93 -18.74
N ILE A 196 -3.90 12.15 -17.67
CA ILE A 196 -3.66 12.62 -16.29
C ILE A 196 -2.16 12.90 -16.09
N GLY A 197 -1.30 12.00 -16.57
CA GLY A 197 0.15 12.15 -16.51
C GLY A 197 0.67 13.31 -17.33
N ALA A 198 0.07 13.60 -18.50
CA ALA A 198 0.40 14.77 -19.31
C ALA A 198 0.09 16.09 -18.58
N VAL A 199 -1.09 16.18 -17.96
CA VAL A 199 -1.47 17.34 -17.12
C VAL A 199 -0.54 17.47 -15.92
N ALA A 200 -0.26 16.36 -15.23
CA ALA A 200 0.68 16.32 -14.11
C ALA A 200 2.09 16.77 -14.53
N LEU A 201 2.55 16.37 -15.72
CA LEU A 201 3.86 16.71 -16.27
C LEU A 201 3.96 18.20 -16.59
N TRP A 202 2.95 18.75 -17.27
CA TRP A 202 2.86 20.18 -17.54
C TRP A 202 2.88 21.01 -16.25
N LEU A 203 2.08 20.60 -15.26
CA LEU A 203 2.07 21.23 -13.94
C LEU A 203 3.41 21.05 -13.20
N ALA A 204 4.05 19.89 -13.30
CA ALA A 204 5.32 19.63 -12.62
C ALA A 204 6.45 20.50 -13.17
N VAL A 205 6.54 20.62 -14.50
CA VAL A 205 7.56 21.44 -15.16
C VAL A 205 7.36 22.92 -14.83
N THR A 206 6.11 23.41 -14.82
CA THR A 206 5.81 24.83 -14.59
C THR A 206 5.77 25.24 -13.11
N ARG A 207 5.30 24.37 -12.21
CA ARG A 207 5.04 24.71 -10.80
C ARG A 207 6.10 24.25 -9.81
N LEU A 208 6.77 23.11 -10.04
CA LEU A 208 7.75 22.62 -9.07
C LEU A 208 9.02 23.49 -9.09
N PRO A 209 9.54 23.90 -7.91
CA PRO A 209 10.81 24.60 -7.83
C PRO A 209 12.00 23.66 -8.09
N ARG A 210 13.15 24.21 -8.45
CA ARG A 210 14.42 23.48 -8.37
C ARG A 210 14.95 23.67 -6.96
N LEU A 211 15.05 22.56 -6.22
CA LEU A 211 15.60 22.57 -4.86
C LEU A 211 17.11 22.35 -4.91
N GLU A 212 17.82 22.84 -3.89
CA GLU A 212 19.24 22.58 -3.70
C GLU A 212 19.51 21.07 -3.66
N THR A 213 20.56 20.66 -4.37
CA THR A 213 21.04 19.28 -4.44
C THR A 213 22.28 19.13 -3.57
N HIS A 214 22.44 17.99 -2.94
CA HIS A 214 23.67 17.67 -2.21
C HIS A 214 24.49 16.64 -2.99
N THR A 215 25.72 17.02 -3.32
CA THR A 215 26.69 16.17 -4.03
C THR A 215 27.29 15.13 -3.08
N ARG A 216 26.52 14.08 -2.76
CA ARG A 216 27.05 12.89 -2.07
C ARG A 216 27.36 11.77 -3.07
N SER A 217 28.39 10.97 -2.75
CA SER A 217 28.80 9.82 -3.57
C SER A 217 27.70 8.75 -3.59
N LEU A 218 27.44 8.15 -4.76
CA LEU A 218 26.46 7.06 -4.84
C LEU A 218 27.04 5.80 -4.20
N ASP A 219 26.27 5.20 -3.29
CA ASP A 219 26.60 3.93 -2.65
C ASP A 219 26.31 2.76 -3.60
N LEU A 220 27.09 2.58 -4.66
CA LEU A 220 26.84 1.51 -5.62
C LEU A 220 26.77 0.11 -4.95
N PRO A 221 27.70 -0.28 -4.05
CA PRO A 221 27.58 -1.54 -3.34
C PRO A 221 26.33 -1.60 -2.46
N GLY A 222 25.99 -0.53 -1.74
CA GLY A 222 24.78 -0.47 -0.94
C GLY A 222 23.50 -0.57 -1.76
N VAL A 223 23.46 0.02 -2.95
CA VAL A 223 22.36 -0.08 -3.92
C VAL A 223 22.18 -1.53 -4.38
N VAL A 224 23.26 -2.20 -4.79
CA VAL A 224 23.20 -3.59 -5.23
C VAL A 224 22.73 -4.49 -4.08
N LEU A 225 23.31 -4.33 -2.88
CA LEU A 225 22.91 -5.11 -1.71
C LEU A 225 21.46 -4.86 -1.31
N SER A 226 20.99 -3.61 -1.33
CA SER A 226 19.58 -3.30 -1.02
C SER A 226 18.64 -3.88 -2.07
N VAL A 227 18.99 -3.75 -3.35
CA VAL A 227 18.14 -4.22 -4.45
C VAL A 227 18.03 -5.73 -4.41
N VAL A 228 19.15 -6.45 -4.31
CA VAL A 228 19.16 -7.91 -4.27
C VAL A 228 18.51 -8.44 -2.99
N GLY A 229 18.84 -7.87 -1.83
CA GLY A 229 18.28 -8.31 -0.55
C GLY A 229 16.76 -8.17 -0.51
N LEU A 230 16.25 -7.00 -0.88
CA LEU A 230 14.80 -6.74 -0.90
C LEU A 230 14.10 -7.52 -2.00
N PHE A 231 14.71 -7.65 -3.19
CA PHE A 231 14.15 -8.46 -4.26
C PHE A 231 13.93 -9.90 -3.79
N LEU A 232 14.94 -10.53 -3.20
CA LEU A 232 14.86 -11.92 -2.75
C LEU A 232 13.79 -12.13 -1.68
N VAL A 233 13.68 -11.22 -0.71
CA VAL A 233 12.67 -11.29 0.36
C VAL A 233 11.27 -11.03 -0.20
N ILE A 234 11.08 -9.93 -0.94
CA ILE A 234 9.77 -9.52 -1.44
C ILE A 234 9.25 -10.53 -2.47
N PHE A 235 10.10 -10.96 -3.40
CA PHE A 235 9.75 -11.98 -4.37
C PHE A 235 9.33 -13.28 -3.70
N GLY A 236 10.13 -13.77 -2.74
CA GLY A 236 9.81 -15.01 -2.03
C GLY A 236 8.50 -14.95 -1.24
N LEU A 237 8.18 -13.78 -0.65
CA LEU A 237 6.91 -13.57 0.05
C LEU A 237 5.72 -13.42 -0.90
N GLN A 238 5.92 -12.74 -2.03
CA GLN A 238 4.86 -12.42 -2.98
C GLN A 238 4.47 -13.61 -3.86
N GLU A 239 5.46 -14.36 -4.35
CA GLU A 239 5.25 -15.54 -5.20
C GLU A 239 5.28 -16.86 -4.42
N GLY A 240 5.42 -16.80 -3.08
CA GLY A 240 5.51 -17.98 -2.23
C GLY A 240 4.36 -18.96 -2.46
N GLU A 241 3.12 -18.47 -2.49
CA GLU A 241 1.92 -19.28 -2.79
C GLU A 241 1.91 -19.82 -4.23
N THR A 242 2.32 -19.02 -5.22
CA THR A 242 2.40 -19.47 -6.62
C THR A 242 3.29 -20.70 -6.78
N PHE A 243 4.35 -20.80 -5.97
CA PHE A 243 5.28 -21.92 -5.94
C PHE A 243 4.99 -22.93 -4.82
N GLU A 244 3.83 -22.87 -4.16
CA GLU A 244 3.44 -23.73 -3.03
C GLU A 244 4.50 -23.75 -1.90
N TRP A 245 5.21 -22.64 -1.71
CA TRP A 245 6.36 -22.49 -0.81
C TRP A 245 7.52 -23.47 -1.07
N GLY A 246 7.51 -24.10 -2.25
CA GLY A 246 8.41 -25.16 -2.69
C GLY A 246 9.54 -24.66 -3.59
N GLN A 247 9.75 -25.36 -4.71
CA GLN A 247 10.84 -25.10 -5.65
C GLN A 247 10.47 -24.01 -6.66
N VAL A 248 11.38 -23.04 -6.84
CA VAL A 248 11.23 -21.95 -7.82
C VAL A 248 11.93 -22.31 -9.13
N VAL A 249 13.24 -22.56 -9.07
CA VAL A 249 14.05 -23.02 -10.22
C VAL A 249 15.17 -23.93 -9.72
N GLY A 250 15.26 -25.14 -10.26
CA GLY A 250 16.28 -26.12 -9.87
C GLY A 250 16.26 -26.42 -8.35
N PRO A 251 17.41 -26.37 -7.63
CA PRO A 251 17.47 -26.61 -6.19
C PRO A 251 17.08 -25.39 -5.34
N ILE A 252 16.66 -24.27 -5.95
CA ILE A 252 16.32 -23.04 -5.25
C ILE A 252 14.86 -23.12 -4.80
N THR A 253 14.64 -23.07 -3.48
CA THR A 253 13.30 -23.01 -2.88
C THR A 253 12.96 -21.60 -2.42
N VAL A 254 11.67 -21.32 -2.26
CA VAL A 254 11.18 -20.04 -1.73
C VAL A 254 11.87 -19.69 -0.40
N TRP A 255 11.95 -20.65 0.53
CA TRP A 255 12.62 -20.47 1.83
C TRP A 255 14.11 -20.15 1.70
N ARG A 256 14.81 -20.79 0.75
CA ARG A 256 16.24 -20.49 0.48
C ARG A 256 16.40 -19.08 -0.08
N MET A 257 15.50 -18.62 -0.95
CA MET A 257 15.51 -17.25 -1.45
C MET A 257 15.29 -16.24 -0.33
N ILE A 258 14.27 -16.45 0.52
CA ILE A 258 14.00 -15.57 1.67
C ILE A 258 15.19 -15.55 2.61
N GLY A 259 15.74 -16.73 2.96
CA GLY A 259 16.92 -16.85 3.81
C GLY A 259 18.14 -16.12 3.23
N ALA A 260 18.43 -16.28 1.94
CA ALA A 260 19.49 -15.54 1.25
C ALA A 260 19.21 -14.03 1.25
N GLY A 261 17.97 -13.61 1.01
CA GLY A 261 17.56 -12.20 1.05
C GLY A 261 17.76 -11.57 2.43
N VAL A 262 17.44 -12.29 3.51
CA VAL A 262 17.70 -11.86 4.90
C VAL A 262 19.20 -11.71 5.15
N LEU A 263 20.03 -12.67 4.70
CA LEU A 263 21.49 -12.59 4.82
C LEU A 263 22.07 -11.41 4.05
N VAL A 264 21.64 -11.18 2.80
CA VAL A 264 22.07 -10.05 1.96
C VAL A 264 21.61 -8.72 2.57
N THR A 265 20.40 -8.67 3.14
CA THR A 265 19.91 -7.49 3.87
C THR A 265 20.74 -7.24 5.14
N GLY A 266 21.16 -8.29 5.85
CA GLY A 266 22.12 -8.18 6.96
C GLY A 266 23.46 -7.61 6.51
N ALA A 267 23.99 -8.10 5.38
CA ALA A 267 25.22 -7.57 4.77
C ALA A 267 25.06 -6.10 4.34
N PHE A 268 23.91 -5.74 3.77
CA PHE A 268 23.54 -4.36 3.48
C PHE A 268 23.63 -3.49 4.74
N LEU A 269 22.99 -3.87 5.84
CA LEU A 269 23.01 -3.09 7.09
C LEU A 269 24.43 -2.94 7.66
N LEU A 270 25.24 -4.00 7.62
CA LEU A 270 26.65 -3.94 8.05
C LEU A 270 27.46 -3.00 7.15
N TRP A 271 27.22 -3.01 5.84
CA TRP A 271 27.84 -2.09 4.89
C TRP A 271 27.43 -0.63 5.15
N GLN A 272 26.13 -0.37 5.34
CA GLN A 272 25.61 0.96 5.67
C GLN A 272 26.24 1.50 6.96
N LYS A 273 26.36 0.65 8.00
CA LYS A 273 27.00 1.02 9.26
C LYS A 273 28.46 1.45 9.07
N ARG A 274 29.21 0.76 8.21
CA ARG A 274 30.61 1.10 7.91
C ARG A 274 30.75 2.40 7.10
N ARG A 275 29.79 2.69 6.22
CA ARG A 275 29.85 3.86 5.32
C ARG A 275 29.41 5.17 5.99
N GLY A 276 28.63 5.12 7.07
CA GLY A 276 28.22 6.31 7.81
C GLY A 276 27.24 7.21 7.04
N ASP A 277 27.46 8.53 7.05
CA ASP A 277 26.50 9.49 6.47
C ASP A 277 26.47 9.53 4.94
N ASP A 278 27.51 8.98 4.30
CA ASP A 278 27.52 8.81 2.84
C ASP A 278 26.73 7.59 2.38
N ALA A 279 26.27 6.73 3.29
CA ALA A 279 25.50 5.53 2.96
C ALA A 279 24.22 5.84 2.18
N LEU A 280 23.71 4.83 1.46
CA LEU A 280 22.40 4.88 0.81
C LEU A 280 21.30 5.18 1.83
N LEU A 281 21.37 4.48 2.96
CA LEU A 281 20.52 4.60 4.14
C LEU A 281 21.41 4.94 5.35
N PRO A 282 21.56 6.23 5.68
CA PRO A 282 22.28 6.63 6.88
C PRO A 282 21.59 6.06 8.12
N LEU A 283 22.21 5.09 8.79
CA LEU A 283 21.62 4.41 9.95
C LEU A 283 21.48 5.36 11.17
N THR A 284 22.18 6.49 11.14
CA THR A 284 22.02 7.61 12.08
C THR A 284 20.57 8.10 12.13
N LEU A 285 19.80 8.01 11.05
CA LEU A 285 18.37 8.35 11.04
C LEU A 285 17.57 7.54 12.06
N PHE A 286 17.91 6.26 12.27
CA PHE A 286 17.22 5.37 13.22
C PHE A 286 17.62 5.59 14.68
N THR A 287 18.62 6.44 14.94
CA THR A 287 18.90 6.93 16.30
C THR A 287 17.84 7.94 16.76
N HIS A 288 17.16 8.60 15.82
CA HIS A 288 16.02 9.46 16.13
C HIS A 288 14.80 8.61 16.45
N ARG A 289 14.41 8.61 17.73
CA ARG A 289 13.27 7.83 18.25
C ARG A 289 11.98 7.99 17.43
N ASN A 290 11.62 9.22 17.06
CA ASN A 290 10.39 9.47 16.28
C ASN A 290 10.49 8.89 14.86
N PHE A 291 11.65 8.96 14.22
CA PHE A 291 11.87 8.38 12.89
C PHE A 291 11.69 6.86 12.93
N THR A 292 12.34 6.18 13.88
CA THR A 292 12.25 4.71 14.03
C THR A 292 10.84 4.25 14.32
N LEU A 293 10.17 4.87 15.29
CA LEU A 293 8.79 4.51 15.64
C LEU A 293 7.81 4.84 14.52
N ALA A 294 8.05 5.91 13.74
CA ALA A 294 7.19 6.26 12.61
C ALA A 294 7.36 5.27 11.45
N ASN A 295 8.58 4.76 11.22
CA ASN A 295 8.80 3.67 10.26
C ASN A 295 8.04 2.40 10.69
N VAL A 296 8.13 2.00 11.96
CA VAL A 296 7.36 0.86 12.50
C VAL A 296 5.87 1.06 12.29
N ALA A 297 5.33 2.21 12.72
CA ALA A 297 3.93 2.55 12.51
C ALA A 297 3.54 2.57 11.02
N GLY A 298 4.41 3.03 10.13
CA GLY A 298 4.17 3.00 8.68
C GLY A 298 4.11 1.58 8.11
N ALA A 299 4.99 0.68 8.56
CA ALA A 299 4.92 -0.73 8.17
C ALA A 299 3.63 -1.38 8.69
N VAL A 300 3.28 -1.15 9.96
CA VAL A 300 2.05 -1.64 10.59
C VAL A 300 0.80 -1.13 9.85
N SER A 301 0.77 0.15 9.47
CA SER A 301 -0.38 0.69 8.74
C SER A 301 -0.55 0.05 7.37
N SER A 302 0.56 -0.20 6.66
CA SER A 302 0.53 -0.82 5.33
C SER A 302 0.18 -2.31 5.41
N PHE A 303 0.68 -3.03 6.43
CA PHE A 303 0.22 -4.39 6.76
C PHE A 303 -1.29 -4.40 6.96
N ALA A 304 -1.80 -3.49 7.79
CA ALA A 304 -3.20 -3.44 8.15
C ALA A 304 -4.12 -3.12 6.97
N MET A 305 -3.69 -2.27 6.03
CA MET A 305 -4.48 -2.01 4.81
C MET A 305 -4.75 -3.33 4.06
N ILE A 306 -3.71 -4.14 3.83
CA ILE A 306 -3.90 -5.43 3.17
C ILE A 306 -4.72 -6.38 4.05
N GLY A 307 -4.41 -6.44 5.34
CA GLY A 307 -5.12 -7.30 6.29
C GLY A 307 -6.57 -6.95 6.56
N ILE A 308 -7.06 -5.80 6.07
CA ILE A 308 -8.48 -5.42 6.09
C ILE A 308 -9.10 -5.67 4.72
N PHE A 309 -8.55 -5.07 3.67
CA PHE A 309 -9.19 -5.08 2.35
C PHE A 309 -9.19 -6.46 1.70
N PHE A 310 -8.16 -7.28 1.92
CA PHE A 310 -8.11 -8.60 1.30
C PHE A 310 -9.20 -9.55 1.86
N PRO A 311 -9.29 -9.80 3.19
CA PRO A 311 -10.37 -10.64 3.72
C PRO A 311 -11.76 -10.04 3.51
N LEU A 312 -11.90 -8.71 3.59
CA LEU A 312 -13.17 -8.03 3.35
C LEU A 312 -13.64 -8.18 1.90
N THR A 313 -12.74 -8.09 0.92
CA THR A 313 -13.11 -8.30 -0.49
C THR A 313 -13.61 -9.73 -0.72
N LEU A 314 -12.94 -10.71 -0.09
CA LEU A 314 -13.35 -12.11 -0.18
C LEU A 314 -14.72 -12.36 0.44
N ILE A 315 -15.02 -11.82 1.63
CA ILE A 315 -16.34 -12.04 2.24
C ILE A 315 -17.46 -11.39 1.42
N LEU A 316 -17.24 -10.16 0.93
CA LEU A 316 -18.26 -9.42 0.18
C LEU A 316 -18.58 -10.11 -1.15
N GLN A 317 -17.58 -10.66 -1.84
CA GLN A 317 -17.77 -11.26 -3.15
C GLN A 317 -18.09 -12.76 -3.08
N GLN A 318 -17.32 -13.53 -2.31
CA GLN A 318 -17.43 -15.00 -2.31
C GLN A 318 -18.53 -15.52 -1.38
N VAL A 319 -18.82 -14.84 -0.28
CA VAL A 319 -19.85 -15.27 0.67
C VAL A 319 -21.16 -14.52 0.44
N LEU A 320 -21.12 -13.19 0.32
CA LEU A 320 -22.32 -12.38 0.10
C LEU A 320 -22.73 -12.25 -1.37
N GLY A 321 -21.93 -12.77 -2.32
CA GLY A 321 -22.24 -12.76 -3.75
C GLY A 321 -22.32 -11.36 -4.36
N LEU A 322 -21.73 -10.33 -3.72
CA LEU A 322 -21.78 -8.97 -4.23
C LEU A 322 -20.89 -8.83 -5.48
N SER A 323 -21.35 -8.01 -6.43
CA SER A 323 -20.50 -7.66 -7.57
C SER A 323 -19.26 -6.88 -7.11
N PRO A 324 -18.16 -6.88 -7.90
CA PRO A 324 -16.97 -6.10 -7.59
C PRO A 324 -17.27 -4.61 -7.34
N LEU A 325 -18.23 -4.04 -8.09
CA LEU A 325 -18.68 -2.66 -7.91
C LEU A 325 -19.35 -2.46 -6.55
N MET A 326 -20.25 -3.35 -6.14
CA MET A 326 -20.90 -3.28 -4.84
C MET A 326 -19.91 -3.46 -3.68
N ALA A 327 -18.94 -4.38 -3.82
CA ALA A 327 -17.87 -4.54 -2.84
C ALA A 327 -17.01 -3.28 -2.72
N ALA A 328 -16.70 -2.61 -3.84
CA ALA A 328 -16.01 -1.32 -3.83
C ALA A 328 -16.86 -0.21 -3.16
N MET A 329 -18.19 -0.21 -3.36
CA MET A 329 -19.09 0.73 -2.71
C MET A 329 -19.08 0.60 -1.19
N VAL A 330 -18.95 -0.61 -0.64
CA VAL A 330 -18.84 -0.81 0.83
C VAL A 330 -17.65 -0.04 1.42
N ASN A 331 -16.54 0.08 0.68
CA ASN A 331 -15.35 0.81 1.11
C ASN A 331 -15.49 2.34 0.99
N LEU A 332 -16.52 2.83 0.28
CA LEU A 332 -16.69 4.24 -0.08
C LEU A 332 -16.73 5.17 1.13
N PRO A 333 -17.47 4.89 2.24
CA PRO A 333 -17.47 5.79 3.38
C PRO A 333 -16.09 5.93 4.02
N GLY A 334 -15.29 4.86 4.04
CA GLY A 334 -13.94 4.92 4.58
C GLY A 334 -13.07 5.94 3.85
N SER A 335 -13.04 5.89 2.53
CA SER A 335 -12.27 6.85 1.74
C SER A 335 -12.82 8.28 1.82
N LEU A 336 -14.16 8.46 1.76
CA LEU A 336 -14.78 9.78 1.85
C LEU A 336 -14.50 10.44 3.20
N VAL A 337 -14.73 9.70 4.28
CA VAL A 337 -14.51 10.18 5.65
C VAL A 337 -13.02 10.44 5.88
N SER A 338 -12.13 9.57 5.38
CA SER A 338 -10.69 9.81 5.43
C SER A 338 -10.28 11.10 4.71
N GLY A 339 -10.85 11.35 3.52
CA GLY A 339 -10.59 12.57 2.76
C GLY A 339 -11.06 13.83 3.48
N VAL A 340 -12.21 13.76 4.16
CA VAL A 340 -12.73 14.86 4.98
C VAL A 340 -11.89 15.06 6.24
N VAL A 341 -11.54 13.99 6.95
CA VAL A 341 -10.81 14.03 8.24
C VAL A 341 -9.35 14.43 8.06
N ALA A 342 -8.67 14.01 6.98
CA ALA A 342 -7.24 14.22 6.81
C ALA A 342 -6.77 15.69 6.88
N PRO A 343 -7.44 16.68 6.24
CA PRO A 343 -7.09 18.09 6.42
C PRO A 343 -7.23 18.58 7.86
N PHE A 344 -8.25 18.12 8.59
CA PHE A 344 -8.44 18.47 10.01
C PHE A 344 -7.40 17.80 10.90
N ALA A 345 -7.05 16.55 10.62
CA ALA A 345 -5.98 15.83 11.32
C ALA A 345 -4.63 16.55 11.17
N GLY A 346 -4.32 17.01 9.96
CA GLY A 346 -3.13 17.83 9.69
C GLY A 346 -3.12 19.09 10.55
N ARG A 347 -4.20 19.88 10.53
CA ARG A 347 -4.33 21.10 11.36
C ARG A 347 -4.30 20.81 12.86
N LEU A 348 -4.87 19.69 13.29
CA LEU A 348 -4.86 19.26 14.69
C LEU A 348 -3.44 18.92 15.13
N SER A 349 -2.65 18.28 14.26
CA SER A 349 -1.24 17.96 14.53
C SER A 349 -0.34 19.19 14.65
N ASP A 350 -0.78 20.35 14.17
CA ASP A 350 -0.08 21.63 14.39
C ASP A 350 -0.36 22.21 15.78
N ARG A 351 -1.48 21.82 16.42
CA ARG A 351 -1.91 22.34 17.74
C ARG A 351 -1.55 21.43 18.90
N ILE A 352 -1.71 20.11 18.72
CA ILE A 352 -1.37 19.09 19.72
C ILE A 352 -0.21 18.21 19.23
N PRO A 353 0.58 17.60 20.12
CA PRO A 353 1.67 16.72 19.70
C PRO A 353 1.15 15.62 18.74
N GLY A 354 1.69 15.59 17.52
CA GLY A 354 1.20 14.72 16.44
C GLY A 354 1.07 13.25 16.82
N LYS A 355 1.90 12.76 17.76
CA LYS A 355 1.84 11.39 18.27
C LYS A 355 0.47 10.99 18.83
N TRP A 356 -0.27 11.91 19.43
CA TRP A 356 -1.61 11.64 19.98
C TRP A 356 -2.64 11.51 18.87
N VAL A 357 -2.47 12.26 17.77
CA VAL A 357 -3.32 12.16 16.58
C VAL A 357 -3.09 10.79 15.91
N VAL A 358 -1.84 10.39 15.75
CA VAL A 358 -1.46 9.07 15.21
C VAL A 358 -1.99 7.94 16.10
N ALA A 359 -1.83 8.04 17.42
CA ALA A 359 -2.34 7.05 18.36
C ALA A 359 -3.87 6.92 18.27
N ALA A 360 -4.60 8.04 18.19
CA ALA A 360 -6.04 8.02 17.96
C ALA A 360 -6.38 7.34 16.63
N GLY A 361 -5.63 7.62 15.55
CA GLY A 361 -5.77 6.96 14.26
C GLY A 361 -5.66 5.44 14.35
N PHE A 362 -4.62 4.92 15.00
CA PHE A 362 -4.49 3.48 15.23
C PHE A 362 -5.59 2.89 16.10
N ALA A 363 -6.05 3.60 17.13
CA ALA A 363 -7.15 3.16 17.98
C ALA A 363 -8.47 3.04 17.19
N PHE A 364 -8.78 4.03 16.34
CA PHE A 364 -9.94 3.97 15.45
C PHE A 364 -9.82 2.86 14.41
N LEU A 365 -8.63 2.66 13.81
CA LEU A 365 -8.41 1.53 12.92
C LEU A 365 -8.61 0.20 13.63
N ALA A 366 -7.98 -0.02 14.78
CA ALA A 366 -8.14 -1.26 15.55
C ALA A 366 -9.61 -1.48 15.94
N GLY A 367 -10.30 -0.44 16.40
CA GLY A 367 -11.73 -0.48 16.70
C GLY A 367 -12.58 -0.82 15.48
N SER A 368 -12.26 -0.27 14.30
CA SER A 368 -12.96 -0.62 13.05
C SER A 368 -12.79 -2.09 12.68
N VAL A 369 -11.59 -2.65 12.85
CA VAL A 369 -11.31 -4.06 12.54
C VAL A 369 -12.00 -4.99 13.53
N LEU A 370 -11.97 -4.66 14.82
CA LEU A 370 -12.70 -5.40 15.85
C LEU A 370 -14.22 -5.32 15.63
N TRP A 371 -14.73 -4.19 15.13
CA TRP A 371 -16.13 -4.09 14.77
C TRP A 371 -16.46 -4.96 13.54
N LEU A 372 -15.59 -4.98 12.51
CA LEU A 372 -15.78 -5.89 11.37
C LEU A 372 -15.86 -7.35 11.80
N THR A 373 -15.09 -7.79 12.80
CA THR A 373 -15.15 -9.19 13.27
C THR A 373 -16.51 -9.55 13.87
N LEU A 374 -17.29 -8.57 14.33
CA LEU A 374 -18.65 -8.75 14.84
C LEU A 374 -19.71 -8.69 13.75
N VAL A 375 -19.40 -8.07 12.61
CA VAL A 375 -20.32 -7.88 11.48
C VAL A 375 -20.20 -9.00 10.45
N VAL A 376 -19.01 -9.56 10.28
CA VAL A 376 -18.74 -10.64 9.32
C VAL A 376 -19.59 -11.86 9.67
N SER A 377 -20.55 -12.14 8.80
CA SER A 377 -21.50 -13.26 8.90
C SER A 377 -22.00 -13.62 7.49
N PRO A 378 -22.36 -14.89 7.24
CA PRO A 378 -22.95 -15.32 5.97
C PRO A 378 -24.22 -14.54 5.58
N ASP A 379 -25.00 -14.12 6.57
CA ASP A 379 -26.28 -13.44 6.38
C ASP A 379 -26.18 -11.91 6.54
N ALA A 380 -24.94 -11.39 6.61
CA ALA A 380 -24.71 -9.97 6.85
C ALA A 380 -25.23 -9.13 5.67
N SER A 381 -26.04 -8.12 5.99
CA SER A 381 -26.40 -7.11 5.00
C SER A 381 -25.20 -6.25 4.65
N MET A 382 -25.06 -5.86 3.37
CA MET A 382 -24.02 -4.91 2.91
C MET A 382 -23.99 -3.62 3.76
N TRP A 383 -25.13 -3.18 4.27
CA TRP A 383 -25.26 -1.96 5.06
C TRP A 383 -24.57 -2.05 6.42
N ALA A 384 -24.41 -3.26 6.96
CA ALA A 384 -23.76 -3.49 8.25
C ALA A 384 -22.26 -3.15 8.22
N PHE A 385 -21.64 -3.14 7.04
CA PHE A 385 -20.22 -2.82 6.85
C PHE A 385 -19.95 -1.31 6.77
N PHE A 386 -20.95 -0.47 6.50
CA PHE A 386 -20.74 0.97 6.37
C PHE A 386 -20.32 1.67 7.68
N PRO A 387 -20.91 1.37 8.85
CA PRO A 387 -20.45 1.94 10.11
C PRO A 387 -18.98 1.63 10.44
N PRO A 388 -18.49 0.37 10.42
CA PRO A 388 -17.07 0.12 10.67
C PRO A 388 -16.17 0.74 9.59
N MET A 389 -16.61 0.79 8.32
CA MET A 389 -15.86 1.49 7.26
C MET A 389 -15.79 3.01 7.49
N THR A 390 -16.82 3.62 8.06
CA THR A 390 -16.80 5.03 8.47
C THR A 390 -15.75 5.26 9.56
N VAL A 391 -15.71 4.40 10.58
CA VAL A 391 -14.71 4.44 11.66
C VAL A 391 -13.29 4.22 11.11
N PHE A 392 -13.14 3.28 10.17
CA PHE A 392 -11.90 3.05 9.45
C PHE A 392 -11.41 4.34 8.77
N GLY A 393 -12.30 5.07 8.08
CA GLY A 393 -12.00 6.34 7.43
C GLY A 393 -11.52 7.42 8.40
N ILE A 394 -12.11 7.51 9.59
CA ILE A 394 -11.62 8.41 10.66
C ILE A 394 -10.19 8.01 11.05
N GLY A 395 -9.96 6.71 11.24
CA GLY A 395 -8.65 6.16 11.60
C GLY A 395 -7.56 6.48 10.56
N THR A 396 -7.81 6.20 9.28
CA THR A 396 -6.85 6.49 8.20
C THR A 396 -6.61 7.99 8.06
N GLY A 397 -7.64 8.82 8.18
CA GLY A 397 -7.54 10.28 8.11
C GLY A 397 -6.67 10.88 9.21
N LEU A 398 -6.77 10.34 10.44
CA LEU A 398 -5.93 10.74 11.59
C LEU A 398 -4.50 10.19 11.51
N LEU A 399 -4.26 9.16 10.70
CA LEU A 399 -3.00 8.44 10.69
C LEU A 399 -1.99 8.99 9.68
N PHE A 400 -2.31 9.00 8.39
CA PHE A 400 -1.30 9.12 7.33
C PHE A 400 -0.50 10.43 7.38
N SER A 401 -1.19 11.56 7.55
CA SER A 401 -0.55 12.87 7.54
C SER A 401 0.32 13.12 8.77
N PRO A 402 -0.20 12.97 10.00
CA PRO A 402 0.60 13.20 11.20
C PRO A 402 1.77 12.21 11.29
N LEU A 403 1.59 10.96 10.84
CA LEU A 403 2.65 9.96 10.81
C LEU A 403 3.78 10.34 9.83
N ALA A 404 3.43 10.75 8.61
CA ALA A 404 4.40 11.21 7.62
C ALA A 404 5.17 12.45 8.12
N ASN A 405 4.49 13.36 8.83
CA ASN A 405 5.13 14.53 9.43
C ASN A 405 6.11 14.12 10.54
N LEU A 406 5.72 13.22 11.45
CA LEU A 406 6.60 12.72 12.53
C LEU A 406 7.81 11.95 11.98
N ALA A 407 7.65 11.26 10.86
CA ALA A 407 8.74 10.58 10.16
C ALA A 407 9.74 11.56 9.53
N THR A 408 9.40 12.84 9.35
CA THR A 408 10.24 13.80 8.60
C THR A 408 10.60 15.06 9.38
N SER A 409 9.92 15.36 10.49
CA SER A 409 10.07 16.63 11.22
C SER A 409 11.43 16.84 11.87
N GLY A 410 12.19 15.77 12.14
CA GLY A 410 13.52 15.83 12.76
C GLY A 410 14.68 15.57 11.80
N LEU A 411 14.41 15.49 10.49
CA LEU A 411 15.43 15.16 9.51
C LEU A 411 16.09 16.43 8.97
N ASP A 412 17.42 16.40 8.86
CA ASP A 412 18.16 17.44 8.18
C ASP A 412 17.73 17.53 6.71
N ARG A 413 17.77 18.74 6.15
CA ARG A 413 17.41 18.97 4.74
C ARG A 413 18.24 18.08 3.80
N SER A 414 19.48 17.76 4.18
CA SER A 414 20.42 16.93 3.43
C SER A 414 20.14 15.42 3.46
N THR A 415 19.32 14.94 4.41
CA THR A 415 18.95 13.53 4.55
C THR A 415 17.45 13.27 4.38
N ALA A 416 16.66 14.32 4.14
CA ALA A 416 15.21 14.23 3.94
C ALA A 416 14.79 13.28 2.80
N GLY A 417 15.52 13.24 1.67
CA GLY A 417 15.21 12.32 0.57
C GLY A 417 15.48 10.86 0.93
N ALA A 418 16.64 10.58 1.54
CA ALA A 418 16.96 9.26 2.09
C ALA A 418 15.92 8.80 3.15
N GLY A 419 15.52 9.69 4.06
CA GLY A 419 14.50 9.38 5.07
C GLY A 419 13.11 9.14 4.49
N ALA A 420 12.67 9.93 3.50
CA ALA A 420 11.42 9.70 2.79
C ALA A 420 11.44 8.40 1.98
N GLY A 421 12.58 8.07 1.34
CA GLY A 421 12.80 6.80 0.66
C GLY A 421 12.69 5.62 1.61
N ALA A 422 13.38 5.69 2.75
CA ALA A 422 13.32 4.67 3.80
C ALA A 422 11.90 4.48 4.36
N PHE A 423 11.19 5.57 4.64
CA PHE A 423 9.81 5.52 5.15
C PHE A 423 8.85 4.85 4.16
N ASN A 424 8.92 5.20 2.87
CA ASN A 424 8.08 4.58 1.84
C ASN A 424 8.47 3.13 1.58
N MET A 425 9.77 2.83 1.53
CA MET A 425 10.26 1.45 1.42
C MET A 425 9.73 0.60 2.58
N ASN A 426 9.81 1.09 3.82
CA ASN A 426 9.37 0.33 4.99
C ASN A 426 7.84 0.10 4.99
N ARG A 427 7.07 1.08 4.49
CA ARG A 427 5.63 0.88 4.21
C ARG A 427 5.41 -0.27 3.23
N GLN A 428 6.11 -0.29 2.09
CA GLN A 428 5.96 -1.36 1.10
C GLN A 428 6.33 -2.73 1.66
N VAL A 429 7.44 -2.83 2.41
CA VAL A 429 7.83 -4.07 3.09
C VAL A 429 6.74 -4.52 4.08
N GLY A 430 6.17 -3.58 4.86
CA GLY A 430 5.04 -3.87 5.75
C GLY A 430 3.80 -4.39 5.01
N GLY A 431 3.48 -3.82 3.84
CA GLY A 431 2.42 -4.33 2.97
C GLY A 431 2.70 -5.75 2.51
N VAL A 432 3.89 -6.04 1.95
CA VAL A 432 4.26 -7.39 1.49
C VAL A 432 4.17 -8.41 2.62
N LEU A 433 4.71 -8.10 3.80
CA LEU A 433 4.59 -8.96 4.98
C LEU A 433 3.13 -9.16 5.40
N GLY A 434 2.31 -8.11 5.31
CA GLY A 434 0.86 -8.17 5.52
C GLY A 434 0.17 -9.13 4.58
N SER A 435 0.44 -9.05 3.28
CA SER A 435 -0.16 -9.96 2.30
C SER A 435 0.16 -11.42 2.60
N ALA A 436 1.44 -11.76 2.82
CA ALA A 436 1.86 -13.13 3.09
C ALA A 436 1.28 -13.66 4.40
N ALA A 437 1.32 -12.86 5.48
CA ALA A 437 0.80 -13.27 6.78
C ALA A 437 -0.73 -13.47 6.76
N ILE A 438 -1.46 -12.61 6.06
CA ILE A 438 -2.93 -12.66 5.99
C ILE A 438 -3.39 -13.83 5.13
N VAL A 439 -2.75 -14.07 4.00
CA VAL A 439 -3.05 -15.24 3.16
C VAL A 439 -2.73 -16.53 3.91
N ALA A 440 -1.55 -16.65 4.52
CA ALA A 440 -1.18 -17.84 5.30
C ALA A 440 -2.14 -18.09 6.48
N MET A 441 -2.49 -17.04 7.22
CA MET A 441 -3.45 -17.13 8.32
C MET A 441 -4.84 -17.55 7.80
N LEU A 442 -5.34 -16.90 6.75
CA LEU A 442 -6.65 -17.21 6.20
C LEU A 442 -6.72 -18.64 5.68
N THR A 443 -5.75 -19.09 4.88
CA THR A 443 -5.67 -20.45 4.35
C THR A 443 -5.61 -21.48 5.49
N SER A 444 -4.80 -21.22 6.53
CA SER A 444 -4.72 -22.07 7.71
C SER A 444 -6.06 -22.14 8.46
N ARG A 445 -6.76 -21.01 8.61
CA ARG A 445 -8.08 -20.98 9.27
C ARG A 445 -9.15 -21.65 8.44
N LEU A 446 -9.15 -21.48 7.12
CA LEU A 446 -10.10 -22.16 6.23
C LEU A 446 -9.98 -23.69 6.35
N GLY A 447 -8.77 -24.22 6.45
CA GLY A 447 -8.54 -25.65 6.64
C GLY A 447 -9.03 -26.22 7.99
N VAL A 448 -9.39 -25.36 8.95
CA VAL A 448 -9.91 -25.78 10.26
C VAL A 448 -11.41 -25.47 10.38
N GLU A 449 -11.80 -24.23 10.05
CA GLU A 449 -13.14 -23.71 10.29
C GLU A 449 -14.17 -24.25 9.28
N VAL A 450 -13.78 -24.50 8.02
CA VAL A 450 -14.71 -25.06 7.02
C VAL A 450 -15.05 -26.52 7.34
N PRO A 451 -14.08 -27.41 7.64
CA PRO A 451 -14.42 -28.77 8.10
C PRO A 451 -15.21 -28.80 9.42
N ALA A 452 -14.93 -27.89 10.36
CA ALA A 452 -15.71 -27.78 11.60
C ALA A 452 -17.17 -27.39 11.32
N ALA A 453 -17.40 -26.36 10.49
CA ALA A 453 -18.73 -25.96 10.07
C ALA A 453 -19.45 -27.06 9.26
N ALA A 454 -18.71 -27.88 8.51
CA ALA A 454 -19.26 -29.05 7.83
C ALA A 454 -19.73 -30.12 8.81
N ALA A 455 -19.00 -30.37 9.90
CA ALA A 455 -19.45 -31.28 10.96
C ALA A 455 -20.77 -30.81 11.60
N ASP A 456 -20.90 -29.50 11.86
CA ASP A 456 -22.14 -28.91 12.38
C ASP A 456 -23.30 -28.98 11.37
N ALA A 457 -23.01 -28.75 10.08
CA ALA A 457 -24.00 -28.85 9.01
C ALA A 457 -24.47 -30.31 8.80
N ALA A 458 -23.56 -31.28 8.95
CA ALA A 458 -23.86 -32.70 8.79
C ALA A 458 -24.92 -33.20 9.80
N ALA A 459 -25.04 -32.57 10.97
CA ALA A 459 -26.08 -32.90 11.94
C ALA A 459 -27.51 -32.77 11.37
N ARG A 460 -27.69 -31.93 10.35
CA ARG A 460 -28.97 -31.72 9.65
C ARG A 460 -29.20 -32.68 8.47
N LEU A 461 -28.21 -33.48 8.11
CA LEU A 461 -28.29 -34.47 7.03
C LEU A 461 -28.74 -35.84 7.56
N PRO A 462 -29.30 -36.72 6.69
CA PRO A 462 -29.55 -38.13 7.02
C PRO A 462 -28.26 -38.87 7.39
N GLU A 463 -28.36 -39.83 8.32
CA GLU A 463 -27.21 -40.54 8.90
C GLU A 463 -26.30 -41.20 7.84
N GLU A 464 -26.91 -41.70 6.76
CA GLU A 464 -26.26 -42.38 5.63
C GLU A 464 -25.22 -41.51 4.89
N VAL A 465 -25.41 -40.18 4.87
CA VAL A 465 -24.53 -39.25 4.13
C VAL A 465 -23.64 -38.40 5.04
N ARG A 466 -23.79 -38.48 6.36
CA ARG A 466 -23.03 -37.64 7.31
C ARG A 466 -21.53 -37.90 7.27
N ALA A 467 -21.12 -39.17 7.40
CA ALA A 467 -19.70 -39.52 7.45
C ALA A 467 -18.99 -39.23 6.11
N PRO A 468 -19.52 -39.61 4.94
CA PRO A 468 -18.93 -39.25 3.66
C PRO A 468 -18.83 -37.72 3.44
N PHE A 469 -19.83 -36.96 3.91
CA PHE A 469 -19.82 -35.50 3.82
C PHE A 469 -18.68 -34.90 4.66
N VAL A 470 -18.56 -35.26 5.93
CA VAL A 470 -17.51 -34.73 6.81
C VAL A 470 -16.12 -35.12 6.33
N GLU A 471 -15.94 -36.36 5.85
CA GLU A 471 -14.66 -36.84 5.32
C GLU A 471 -14.22 -36.11 4.05
N ALA A 472 -15.16 -35.77 3.15
CA ALA A 472 -14.87 -34.98 1.96
C ALA A 472 -14.34 -33.57 2.32
N PHE A 473 -14.88 -32.95 3.36
CA PHE A 473 -14.38 -31.67 3.85
C PHE A 473 -13.06 -31.80 4.62
N ALA A 474 -12.89 -32.85 5.43
CA ALA A 474 -11.67 -33.09 6.21
C ALA A 474 -10.45 -33.44 5.33
N SER A 475 -10.67 -34.07 4.18
CA SER A 475 -9.63 -34.38 3.20
C SER A 475 -9.27 -33.22 2.27
N SER A 476 -10.06 -32.15 2.29
CA SER A 476 -9.82 -30.94 1.49
C SER A 476 -8.86 -29.98 2.21
N ASN A 477 -7.86 -29.46 1.49
CA ASN A 477 -6.91 -28.51 2.06
C ASN A 477 -7.49 -27.08 2.12
N GLY A 478 -6.97 -26.23 3.01
CA GLY A 478 -7.41 -24.83 3.16
C GLY A 478 -7.38 -24.00 1.87
N SER A 479 -6.43 -24.31 0.98
CA SER A 479 -6.29 -23.68 -0.33
C SER A 479 -7.41 -24.05 -1.32
N ALA A 480 -8.08 -25.19 -1.13
CA ALA A 480 -9.24 -25.56 -1.94
C ALA A 480 -10.42 -24.60 -1.72
N PHE A 481 -10.48 -23.99 -0.53
CA PHE A 481 -11.55 -23.07 -0.15
C PHE A 481 -11.25 -21.60 -0.46
N SER A 482 -9.98 -21.23 -0.65
CA SER A 482 -9.59 -19.83 -0.88
C SER A 482 -10.01 -19.28 -2.26
N GLY A 483 -10.25 -20.16 -3.24
CA GLY A 483 -10.67 -19.83 -4.61
C GLY A 483 -12.18 -19.74 -4.85
N GLY A 484 -13.02 -19.70 -3.80
CA GLY A 484 -14.49 -19.65 -3.94
C GLY A 484 -15.17 -21.02 -4.13
N GLY A 485 -14.49 -22.11 -3.81
CA GLY A 485 -14.91 -23.47 -4.12
C GLY A 485 -15.85 -24.12 -3.10
N ALA A 486 -17.10 -23.66 -2.98
CA ALA A 486 -18.18 -24.59 -2.58
C ALA A 486 -18.66 -25.42 -3.78
N GLY A 487 -18.60 -24.84 -4.99
CA GLY A 487 -19.00 -25.50 -6.24
C GLY A 487 -18.01 -26.55 -6.77
N GLN A 488 -16.84 -26.70 -6.15
CA GLN A 488 -15.80 -27.66 -6.54
C GLN A 488 -15.71 -28.89 -5.63
N LEU A 489 -16.44 -28.94 -4.51
CA LEU A 489 -16.52 -30.18 -3.76
C LEU A 489 -17.34 -31.18 -4.58
N ALA A 490 -16.64 -32.16 -5.16
CA ALA A 490 -17.27 -33.32 -5.77
C ALA A 490 -18.07 -34.03 -4.67
N LEU A 491 -19.40 -34.07 -4.84
CA LEU A 491 -20.24 -34.88 -3.97
C LEU A 491 -19.85 -36.35 -4.19
N PRO A 492 -19.69 -37.15 -3.12
CA PRO A 492 -19.43 -38.57 -3.26
C PRO A 492 -20.52 -39.24 -4.12
N ASP A 493 -20.15 -40.16 -5.01
CA ASP A 493 -21.09 -40.93 -5.87
C ASP A 493 -22.14 -41.72 -5.06
N SER A 494 -21.92 -41.87 -3.75
CA SER A 494 -22.81 -42.54 -2.81
C SER A 494 -24.02 -41.72 -2.35
N VAL A 495 -24.16 -40.46 -2.76
CA VAL A 495 -25.29 -39.60 -2.36
C VAL A 495 -26.53 -39.90 -3.23
N PRO A 496 -27.67 -40.33 -2.64
CA PRO A 496 -28.92 -40.53 -3.39
C PRO A 496 -29.36 -39.25 -4.11
N SER A 497 -29.89 -39.37 -5.33
CA SER A 497 -30.29 -38.22 -6.17
C SER A 497 -31.29 -37.27 -5.50
N GLU A 498 -32.11 -37.78 -4.58
CA GLU A 498 -33.08 -37.01 -3.79
C GLU A 498 -32.41 -36.13 -2.71
N LEU A 499 -31.23 -36.52 -2.23
CA LEU A 499 -30.49 -35.83 -1.17
C LEU A 499 -29.44 -34.85 -1.70
N VAL A 500 -29.12 -34.88 -2.99
CA VAL A 500 -28.11 -34.02 -3.62
C VAL A 500 -28.34 -32.54 -3.32
N ALA A 501 -29.60 -32.06 -3.38
CA ALA A 501 -29.93 -30.67 -3.10
C ALA A 501 -29.66 -30.29 -1.64
N GLN A 502 -30.08 -31.15 -0.70
CA GLN A 502 -29.90 -30.93 0.74
C GLN A 502 -28.41 -30.97 1.13
N VAL A 503 -27.63 -31.90 0.56
CA VAL A 503 -26.19 -32.00 0.79
C VAL A 503 -25.46 -30.79 0.20
N ARG A 504 -25.88 -30.29 -0.97
CA ARG A 504 -25.31 -29.07 -1.57
C ARG A 504 -25.61 -27.83 -0.75
N GLU A 505 -26.82 -27.69 -0.23
CA GLU A 505 -27.19 -26.58 0.65
C GLU A 505 -26.40 -26.62 1.97
N ALA A 506 -26.25 -27.81 2.57
CA ALA A 506 -25.41 -28.01 3.75
C ALA A 506 -23.93 -27.69 3.48
N ALA A 507 -23.40 -28.09 2.32
CA ALA A 507 -22.04 -27.77 1.88
C ALA A 507 -21.83 -26.26 1.74
N LEU A 508 -22.76 -25.55 1.06
CA LEU A 508 -22.70 -24.10 0.89
C LEU A 508 -22.75 -23.37 2.23
N ALA A 509 -23.66 -23.78 3.12
CA ALA A 509 -23.78 -23.20 4.46
C ALA A 509 -22.51 -23.43 5.30
N ALA A 510 -21.92 -24.63 5.23
CA ALA A 510 -20.67 -24.95 5.90
C ALA A 510 -19.50 -24.09 5.39
N VAL A 511 -19.35 -23.98 4.06
CA VAL A 511 -18.31 -23.13 3.46
C VAL A 511 -18.51 -21.68 3.86
N HIS A 512 -19.72 -21.12 3.71
CA HIS A 512 -19.97 -19.72 4.04
C HIS A 512 -19.73 -19.40 5.52
N SER A 513 -20.19 -20.28 6.42
CA SER A 513 -20.01 -20.13 7.86
C SER A 513 -18.53 -20.26 8.26
N GLY A 514 -17.86 -21.33 7.84
CA GLY A 514 -16.44 -21.54 8.12
C GLY A 514 -15.55 -20.44 7.52
N PHE A 515 -15.87 -19.96 6.32
CA PHE A 515 -15.17 -18.86 5.67
C PHE A 515 -15.34 -17.54 6.44
N SER A 516 -16.57 -17.24 6.89
CA SER A 516 -16.85 -16.06 7.71
C SER A 516 -16.06 -16.08 9.01
N THR A 517 -16.03 -17.22 9.71
CA THR A 517 -15.26 -17.40 10.94
C THR A 517 -13.76 -17.27 10.68
N ALA A 518 -13.24 -17.89 9.62
CA ALA A 518 -11.83 -17.79 9.23
C ALA A 518 -11.41 -16.35 8.91
N VAL A 519 -12.26 -15.60 8.20
CA VAL A 519 -12.07 -14.16 7.94
C VAL A 519 -12.05 -13.37 9.24
N SER A 520 -13.02 -13.57 10.13
CA SER A 520 -13.08 -12.89 11.43
C SER A 520 -11.82 -13.17 12.28
N GLN A 521 -11.35 -14.41 12.35
CA GLN A 521 -10.12 -14.75 13.05
C GLN A 521 -8.88 -14.12 12.38
N THR A 522 -8.86 -14.02 11.06
CA THR A 522 -7.78 -13.36 10.31
C THR A 522 -7.76 -11.85 10.58
N LEU A 523 -8.92 -11.21 10.69
CA LEU A 523 -9.02 -9.80 11.07
C LEU A 523 -8.49 -9.52 12.48
N LEU A 524 -8.57 -10.48 13.42
CA LEU A 524 -7.97 -10.35 14.75
C LEU A 524 -6.43 -10.23 14.70
N LEU A 525 -5.77 -10.91 13.75
CA LEU A 525 -4.33 -10.71 13.51
C LEU A 525 -4.06 -9.24 13.13
N THR A 526 -4.86 -8.69 12.22
CA THR A 526 -4.75 -7.28 11.81
C THR A 526 -4.98 -6.32 12.98
N ALA A 527 -5.97 -6.60 13.84
CA ALA A 527 -6.22 -5.81 15.05
C ALA A 527 -5.03 -5.87 16.03
N GLY A 528 -4.44 -7.04 16.23
CA GLY A 528 -3.24 -7.22 17.05
C GLY A 528 -2.04 -6.44 16.50
N VAL A 529 -1.83 -6.48 15.19
CA VAL A 529 -0.78 -5.70 14.52
C VAL A 529 -1.02 -4.20 14.66
N LEU A 530 -2.25 -3.72 14.49
CA LEU A 530 -2.62 -2.32 14.72
C LEU A 530 -2.35 -1.85 16.16
N ALA A 531 -2.51 -2.73 17.16
CA ALA A 531 -2.16 -2.43 18.54
C ALA A 531 -0.66 -2.14 18.72
N THR A 532 0.22 -2.80 17.95
CA THR A 532 1.65 -2.48 17.96
C THR A 532 1.93 -1.08 17.38
N GLY A 533 1.17 -0.65 16.36
CA GLY A 533 1.23 0.71 15.82
C GLY A 533 0.76 1.75 16.83
N LEU A 534 -0.30 1.45 17.58
CA LEU A 534 -0.77 2.27 18.70
C LEU A 534 0.33 2.43 19.77
N VAL A 535 0.94 1.33 20.22
CA VAL A 535 2.04 1.35 21.19
C VAL A 535 3.22 2.15 20.66
N ALA A 536 3.65 1.91 19.42
CA ALA A 536 4.73 2.65 18.78
C ALA A 536 4.45 4.17 18.77
N SER A 537 3.20 4.56 18.49
CA SER A 537 2.77 5.96 18.49
C SER A 537 2.80 6.59 19.89
N LEU A 538 2.35 5.86 20.92
CA LEU A 538 2.39 6.34 22.30
C LEU A 538 3.83 6.55 22.80
N LEU A 539 4.74 5.66 22.38
CA LEU A 539 6.17 5.70 22.71
C LEU A 539 6.93 6.82 21.98
N MET A 540 6.35 7.49 20.99
CA MET A 540 6.99 8.64 20.34
C MET A 540 7.20 9.79 21.33
N SER A 541 8.28 10.54 21.13
CA SER A 541 8.52 11.79 21.85
C SER A 541 7.54 12.85 21.38
N ARG A 542 7.11 13.73 22.29
CA ARG A 542 6.42 14.97 21.90
C ARG A 542 7.44 15.77 21.09
N SER A 543 7.22 15.97 19.79
CA SER A 543 8.14 16.79 18.99
C SER A 543 8.31 18.16 19.66
N PRO A 544 9.53 18.69 19.81
CA PRO A 544 9.71 20.09 20.18
C PRO A 544 9.03 20.96 19.11
N ARG A 545 8.32 22.00 19.58
CA ARG A 545 7.59 22.94 18.73
C ARG A 545 8.52 23.74 17.84
#